data_AF-A0A914EJR3-F1
#
_entry.id   AF-A0A914EJR3-F1
#
_cell.length_a   1.000
_cell.length_b   1.000
_cell.length_c   1.000
_cell.angle_alpha   90.00
_cell.angle_beta   90.00
_cell.angle_gamma   90.00
#
_symmetry.space_group_name_H-M   'P 1'
#
loop_
_entity.id
_entity.type
_entity.pdbx_description
1 polymer ?
#
loop_
_entity_poly.entity_id
_entity_poly.type
_entity_poly.pdbx_seq_one_letter_code
_entity_poly.pdbx_strand_id
1 'polypeptide(L)' 'MDILSKYSHVHIAHPEKVKNKIQKIINDGKGKLLFISDFDYTLTRYTDVAGNICMTTRDLIRQMILHKHPEYSEK' A
#
# COMPACT_ATOMS: atom_id res chain seq x y z
N MET A 1 20.21 2.94 -9.09
CA MET A 1 18.93 3.19 -9.77
C MET A 1 18.61 2.11 -10.77
N ASP A 2 19.63 1.55 -11.42
CA ASP A 2 19.56 0.53 -12.47
C ASP A 2 18.80 -0.75 -12.12
N ILE A 3 18.58 -1.05 -10.85
CA ILE A 3 17.75 -2.20 -10.44
C ILE A 3 16.27 -1.85 -10.46
N LEU A 4 15.89 -0.67 -9.96
CA LEU A 4 14.49 -0.24 -9.88
C LEU A 4 13.90 0.03 -11.28
N SER A 5 14.71 0.54 -12.20
CA SER A 5 14.31 0.79 -13.59
C SER A 5 14.13 -0.47 -14.44
N LYS A 6 14.49 -1.66 -13.94
CA LYS A 6 14.26 -2.94 -14.64
C LYS A 6 12.80 -3.40 -14.55
N TYR A 7 12.02 -2.83 -13.63
CA TYR A 7 10.65 -3.23 -13.40
C TYR A 7 9.70 -2.30 -14.16
N SER A 8 8.90 -2.86 -15.07
CA SER A 8 7.99 -2.11 -15.94
C SER A 8 6.91 -1.31 -15.19
N HIS A 9 6.57 -1.72 -13.98
CA HIS A 9 5.59 -1.07 -13.10
C HIS A 9 6.19 0.04 -12.22
N VAL A 10 7.50 0.32 -12.34
CA VAL A 10 8.17 1.38 -11.59
C VAL A 10 8.36 2.60 -12.48
N HIS A 11 7.69 3.69 -12.13
CA HIS A 11 7.77 4.96 -12.85
C HIS A 11 8.32 6.06 -11.94
N ILE A 12 9.42 6.71 -12.35
CA ILE A 12 10.10 7.74 -11.54
C ILE A 12 10.23 9.02 -12.36
N ALA A 13 9.53 10.08 -11.96
CA ALA A 13 9.57 11.37 -12.65
C ALA A 13 10.94 12.07 -12.56
N HIS A 14 11.64 11.94 -11.42
CA HIS A 14 12.93 12.60 -11.18
C HIS A 14 13.94 11.64 -10.53
N PRO A 15 14.64 10.80 -11.31
CA PRO A 15 15.54 9.77 -10.80
C PRO A 15 16.62 10.30 -9.84
N GLU A 16 17.24 11.43 -10.17
CA GLU A 16 18.31 12.01 -9.33
C GLU A 16 17.80 12.46 -7.95
N LYS A 17 16.58 13.03 -7.87
CA LYS A 17 15.99 13.42 -6.58
C LYS A 17 15.73 12.19 -5.70
N VAL A 18 15.26 11.09 -6.29
CA VAL A 18 15.01 9.85 -5.54
C VAL A 18 16.33 9.23 -5.08
N LYS A 19 17.35 9.20 -5.94
CA LYS A 19 18.71 8.74 -5.59
C LYS A 19 19.27 9.51 -4.39
N ASN A 20 19.19 10.84 -4.40
CA ASN A 20 19.67 11.67 -3.30
C ASN A 20 18.89 11.44 -2.00
N LYS A 21 17.57 11.25 -2.07
CA LYS A 21 16.74 10.93 -0.90
C LYS A 21 17.11 9.56 -0.30
N ILE A 22 17.29 8.54 -1.13
CA ILE A 22 17.71 7.20 -0.68
C ILE A 22 19.10 7.27 -0.03
N GLN A 23 20.05 7.97 -0.65
CA GLN A 23 21.39 8.13 -0.08
C GLN A 23 21.35 8.83 1.28
N LYS A 24 20.48 9.83 1.44
CA LYS A 24 20.27 10.48 2.73
C LYS A 24 19.72 9.50 3.78
N ILE A 25 18.70 8.71 3.45
CA ILE A 25 18.13 7.70 4.35
C ILE A 25 19.20 6.70 4.82
N ILE A 26 20.07 6.25 3.91
CA ILE A 26 21.19 5.35 4.24
C ILE A 26 22.17 6.02 5.21
N ASN A 27 22.59 7.25 4.90
CA ASN A 27 23.59 7.98 5.70
C ASN A 27 23.07 8.36 7.11
N ASP A 28 21.79 8.71 7.21
CA ASP A 28 21.14 9.10 8.46
C ASP A 28 20.87 7.89 9.38
N GLY A 29 20.81 6.68 8.83
CA GLY A 29 20.68 5.42 9.56
C GLY A 29 19.31 5.24 10.23
N LYS A 30 19.13 4.08 10.87
CA LYS A 30 17.83 3.68 11.46
C LYS A 30 17.31 4.63 12.54
N GLY A 31 18.21 5.32 13.26
CA GLY A 31 17.82 6.23 14.36
C GLY A 31 17.07 7.46 13.88
N LYS A 32 17.09 7.75 12.58
CA LYS A 32 16.40 8.89 11.95
C LYS A 32 15.36 8.45 10.92
N LEU A 33 15.06 7.15 10.85
CA LEU A 33 14.08 6.61 9.93
C LEU A 33 12.72 6.46 10.64
N LEU A 34 11.69 7.05 10.04
CA LEU A 34 10.30 6.85 10.42
C LEU A 34 9.53 6.32 9.21
N PHE A 35 8.66 5.34 9.43
CA PHE A 35 7.75 4.81 8.42
C PHE A 35 6.33 5.27 8.71
N ILE A 36 5.70 5.94 7.74
CA ILE A 36 4.30 6.32 7.78
C ILE A 36 3.68 5.79 6.48
N SER A 37 2.64 4.99 6.61
CA SER A 37 1.97 4.36 5.48
C SER A 37 0.46 4.33 5.71
N ASP A 38 -0.28 4.43 4.62
CA ASP A 38 -1.67 3.99 4.58
C ASP A 38 -1.76 2.45 4.70
N PHE A 39 -2.94 1.92 4.97
CA PHE A 39 -3.18 0.50 5.17
C PHE A 39 -3.81 -0.16 3.94
N ASP A 40 -5.07 0.20 3.63
CA ASP A 40 -5.83 -0.44 2.55
C ASP A 40 -5.17 -0.16 1.19
N TYR A 41 -4.94 -1.21 0.40
CA TYR A 41 -4.32 -1.19 -0.93
C TYR A 41 -2.89 -0.64 -1.00
N THR A 42 -2.30 -0.28 0.14
CA THR A 42 -0.87 0.05 0.27
C THR A 42 -0.11 -1.09 0.94
N LEU A 43 -0.56 -1.52 2.12
CA LEU A 43 -0.02 -2.69 2.83
C LEU A 43 -0.83 -3.95 2.51
N THR A 44 -2.14 -3.81 2.29
CA THR A 44 -2.98 -4.90 1.79
C THR A 44 -2.95 -4.97 0.27
N ARG A 45 -3.18 -6.17 -0.28
CA ARG A 45 -3.20 -6.37 -1.74
C ARG A 45 -4.40 -5.64 -2.36
N TYR A 46 -4.19 -5.06 -3.55
CA TYR A 46 -5.29 -4.52 -4.34
C TYR A 46 -6.13 -5.63 -5.02
N THR A 47 -5.46 -6.65 -5.58
CA THR A 47 -6.10 -7.81 -6.21
C THR A 47 -5.63 -9.13 -5.62
N ASP A 48 -6.52 -10.12 -5.63
CA ASP A 48 -6.20 -11.50 -5.29
C ASP A 48 -5.51 -12.23 -6.46
N VAL A 49 -5.19 -13.51 -6.26
CA VAL A 49 -4.54 -14.35 -7.28
C VAL A 49 -5.43 -14.66 -8.50
N ALA A 50 -6.74 -14.48 -8.36
CA ALA A 50 -7.71 -14.68 -9.43
C ALA A 50 -8.04 -13.36 -10.17
N GLY A 51 -7.48 -12.23 -9.73
CA GLY A 51 -7.70 -10.91 -10.31
C GLY A 51 -8.90 -10.14 -9.74
N ASN A 52 -9.55 -10.63 -8.69
CA ASN A 52 -10.64 -9.91 -8.04
C ASN A 52 -10.09 -8.82 -7.11
N ILE A 53 -10.81 -7.70 -6.98
CA ILE A 53 -10.46 -6.63 -6.05
C ILE A 53 -10.62 -7.16 -4.61
N CYS A 54 -9.58 -7.01 -3.79
CA CYS A 54 -9.61 -7.38 -2.39
C CYS A 54 -10.48 -6.41 -1.58
N MET A 55 -11.00 -6.87 -0.44
CA MET A 55 -11.79 -6.02 0.46
C MET A 55 -10.91 -4.97 1.15
N THR A 56 -11.48 -3.77 1.35
CA THR A 56 -10.94 -2.81 2.32
C THR A 56 -11.30 -3.20 3.75
N THR A 57 -10.67 -2.54 4.72
CA THR A 57 -11.04 -2.65 6.14
C THR A 57 -12.51 -2.28 6.36
N ARG A 58 -13.01 -1.25 5.65
CA ARG A 58 -14.42 -0.85 5.71
C ARG A 58 -15.36 -1.95 5.20
N ASP A 59 -15.01 -2.58 4.09
CA ASP A 59 -15.83 -3.66 3.51
C ASP A 59 -15.90 -4.86 4.44
N LEU A 60 -14.76 -5.23 5.04
CA LEU A 60 -14.69 -6.30 6.04
C LEU A 60 -15.61 -6.00 7.24
N ILE A 61 -15.52 -4.80 7.80
CA ILE A 61 -16.36 -4.38 8.94
C ILE A 61 -17.84 -4.41 8.54
N ARG A 62 -18.21 -3.90 7.35
CA ARG A 62 -19.59 -3.94 6.86
C ARG A 62 -20.09 -5.37 6.72
N GLN A 63 -19.31 -6.27 6.13
CA GLN A 63 -19.69 -7.68 6.01
C GLN A 63 -19.87 -8.35 7.37
N MET A 64 -18.99 -8.08 8.33
CA MET A 64 -19.13 -8.60 9.70
C MET A 64 -20.39 -8.09 10.39
N ILE A 65 -20.72 -6.81 10.22
CA ILE A 65 -21.95 -6.22 10.76
C ILE A 65 -23.15 -6.90 10.12
N LEU A 66 -23.23 -6.99 8.79
CA LEU A 66 -24.35 -7.60 8.09
C LEU A 66 -24.50 -9.10 8.37
N HIS A 67 -23.39 -9.80 8.61
CA HIS A 67 -23.43 -11.20 9.01
C HIS A 67 -24.03 -11.40 10.40
N LYS A 68 -23.70 -10.53 11.36
CA LYS A 68 -24.22 -10.59 12.74
C LYS A 68 -25.60 -9.96 12.91
N HIS A 69 -25.88 -8.95 12.11
CA HIS A 69 -27.07 -8.11 12.17
C HIS A 69 -27.62 -7.89 10.75
N PRO A 70 -28.24 -8.92 10.14
CA PRO A 70 -28.81 -8.83 8.80
C PRO A 70 -29.85 -7.72 8.66
N GLU A 71 -30.49 -7.30 9.75
CA GLU A 71 -31.46 -6.21 9.81
C GLU A 71 -30.89 -4.85 9.36
N TYR A 72 -29.57 -4.69 9.35
CA TYR A 72 -28.89 -3.48 8.85
C TYR A 72 -28.57 -3.52 7.35
N SER A 73 -28.99 -4.56 6.61
CA SER A 73 -28.90 -4.52 5.16
C SER A 73 -29.82 -3.43 4.63
N GLU A 74 -29.28 -2.50 3.83
CA GLU A 74 -30.09 -1.54 3.08
C GLU A 74 -31.19 -2.29 2.31
N LYS A 75 -32.44 -1.83 2.44
CA LYS A 75 -33.59 -2.36 1.69
C LYS A 75 -33.45 -2.07 0.21
#